data_AF-A0A1D1VE69-F1
#
_entry.id   AF-A0A1D1VE69-F1
#
_cell.length_a   1.000
_cell.length_b   1.000
_cell.length_c   1.000
_cell.angle_alpha   90.00
_cell.angle_beta   90.00
_cell.angle_gamma   90.00
#
_symmetry.space_group_name_H-M   'P 1'
#
loop_
_entity.id
_entity.type
_entity.pdbx_description
1 polymer ?
#
loop_
_entity_poly.entity_id
_entity_poly.type
_entity_poly.pdbx_seq_one_letter_code
_entity_poly.pdbx_strand_id
1 'polypeptide(L)' 'MVDGYLSDDQPVKSGVPQGSVLGPTFFTVAANSLSTRVKSTVLQYADAVVLHRTVSSEDDCRSLQEDLDNIAVR' A
#
# COMPACT_ATOMS: atom_id res chain seq x y z
N MET A 1 -29.73 -5.77 -6.49
CA MET A 1 -31.07 -5.93 -7.09
C MET A 1 -31.12 -5.10 -8.35
N VAL A 2 -31.16 -5.75 -9.51
CA VAL A 2 -31.40 -5.09 -10.80
C VAL A 2 -32.70 -5.69 -11.32
N ASP A 3 -33.71 -4.85 -11.57
CA ASP A 3 -35.03 -5.27 -12.03
C ASP A 3 -35.70 -6.38 -11.18
N GLY A 4 -35.51 -6.32 -9.86
CA GLY A 4 -36.05 -7.32 -8.92
C GLY A 4 -35.23 -8.61 -8.79
N TYR A 5 -34.17 -8.79 -9.57
CA TYR A 5 -33.26 -9.93 -9.46
C TYR A 5 -32.09 -9.63 -8.52
N LEU A 6 -31.81 -10.58 -7.63
CA LEU A 6 -30.67 -10.57 -6.71
C LEU A 6 -29.57 -11.47 -7.27
N SER A 7 -28.30 -11.05 -7.13
CA SER A 7 -27.17 -11.93 -7.35
C SER A 7 -26.98 -12.85 -6.15
N ASP A 8 -26.33 -13.99 -6.36
CA ASP A 8 -25.85 -14.83 -5.28
C ASP A 8 -24.77 -14.12 -4.45
N ASP A 9 -24.66 -14.51 -3.18
CA ASP A 9 -23.59 -14.04 -2.30
C ASP A 9 -22.23 -14.52 -2.79
N GLN A 10 -21.22 -13.65 -2.67
CA GLN A 10 -19.85 -13.97 -3.07
C GLN A 10 -18.88 -13.71 -1.91
N PRO A 11 -17.88 -14.59 -1.67
CA PRO A 11 -16.92 -14.40 -0.62
C PRO A 11 -15.92 -13.27 -0.96
N VAL A 12 -15.63 -12.44 0.03
CA VAL A 12 -14.56 -11.44 -0.06
C VAL A 12 -13.22 -12.13 0.17
N LYS A 13 -12.43 -12.28 -0.91
CA LYS A 13 -11.16 -13.03 -0.88
C LYS A 13 -9.97 -12.24 -0.33
N SER A 14 -10.08 -10.91 -0.22
CA SER A 14 -8.99 -10.02 0.18
C SER A 14 -9.50 -8.75 0.85
N GLY A 15 -8.64 -8.14 1.66
CA GLY A 15 -8.96 -6.93 2.42
C GLY A 15 -9.58 -7.23 3.79
N VAL A 16 -9.96 -6.17 4.47
CA VAL A 16 -10.57 -6.25 5.80
C VAL A 16 -11.93 -5.53 5.77
N PRO A 17 -12.97 -6.05 6.45
CA PRO A 17 -14.26 -5.37 6.52
C PRO A 17 -14.13 -4.00 7.18
N GLN A 18 -14.75 -2.98 6.59
CA GLN A 18 -14.86 -1.66 7.20
C GLN A 18 -15.65 -1.75 8.51
N GLY A 19 -15.18 -1.06 9.55
CA GLY A 19 -15.77 -1.14 10.89
C GLY A 19 -15.27 -2.31 11.75
N SER A 20 -14.39 -3.16 11.20
CA SER A 20 -13.68 -4.16 12.01
C SER A 20 -12.72 -3.49 13.00
N VAL A 21 -12.77 -3.90 14.26
CA VAL A 21 -11.84 -3.44 15.31
C VAL A 21 -10.38 -3.74 14.96
N LEU A 22 -10.14 -4.87 14.28
CA LEU A 22 -8.79 -5.28 13.86
C LEU A 22 -8.41 -4.80 12.46
N GLY A 23 -9.37 -4.24 11.71
CA GLY A 23 -9.15 -3.75 10.34
C GLY A 23 -7.99 -2.76 10.24
N PRO A 24 -7.95 -1.69 11.07
CA PRO A 24 -6.84 -0.74 11.08
C PRO A 24 -5.48 -1.36 11.39
N THR A 25 -5.43 -2.32 12.32
CA THR A 25 -4.19 -3.02 12.69
C THR A 25 -3.67 -3.87 11.53
N PHE A 26 -4.53 -4.68 10.92
CA PHE A 26 -4.14 -5.48 9.76
C PHE A 26 -3.77 -4.62 8.55
N PHE A 27 -4.47 -3.51 8.34
CA PHE A 27 -4.12 -2.53 7.32
C PHE A 27 -2.71 -1.97 7.56
N THR A 28 -2.43 -1.54 8.80
CA THR A 28 -1.12 -0.99 9.18
C THR A 28 0.01 -2.00 8.97
N VAL A 29 -0.20 -3.26 9.35
CA VAL A 29 0.79 -4.33 9.12
C VAL A 29 1.02 -4.56 7.62
N ALA A 30 -0.05 -4.59 6.82
CA ALA A 30 0.06 -4.74 5.37
C ALA A 30 0.81 -3.56 4.72
N ALA A 31 0.47 -2.32 5.07
CA ALA A 31 1.12 -1.11 4.57
C ALA A 31 2.60 -1.02 5.00
N ASN A 32 2.91 -1.35 6.26
CA ASN A 32 4.26 -1.31 6.81
C ASN A 32 5.26 -2.20 6.05
N SER A 33 4.78 -3.23 5.34
CA SER A 33 5.63 -4.05 4.45
C SER A 33 6.25 -3.29 3.27
N LEU A 34 5.76 -2.08 2.96
CA LEU A 34 6.35 -1.22 1.92
C LEU A 34 7.71 -0.64 2.35
N SER A 35 7.89 -0.38 3.65
CA SER A 35 9.15 0.19 4.16
C SER A 35 10.32 -0.78 4.04
N THR A 36 10.05 -2.09 4.00
CA THR A 36 11.09 -3.12 3.85
C THR A 36 11.56 -3.28 2.40
N ARG A 37 10.89 -2.64 1.44
CA ARG A 37 11.17 -2.77 0.00
C ARG A 37 12.03 -1.64 -0.57
N VAL A 38 12.29 -0.59 0.21
CA VAL A 38 12.99 0.61 -0.25
C VAL A 38 14.11 1.00 0.70
N LYS A 39 15.11 1.69 0.15
CA LYS A 39 16.24 2.26 0.90
C LYS A 39 15.99 3.70 1.35
N SER A 40 15.11 4.42 0.65
CA SER A 40 14.70 5.78 1.01
C SER A 40 13.97 5.77 2.35
N THR A 41 14.00 6.90 3.05
CA THR A 41 13.24 7.01 4.29
C THR A 41 11.75 7.12 3.97
N VAL A 42 10.94 6.40 4.74
CA VAL A 42 9.49 6.29 4.50
C VAL A 42 8.73 6.73 5.75
N LEU A 43 7.75 7.60 5.56
CA LEU A 43 6.74 7.94 6.55
C LEU A 43 5.43 7.30 6.11
N GLN A 44 4.79 6.55 7.00
CA GLN A 44 3.56 5.83 6.69
C GLN A 44 2.51 6.12 7.74
N TYR A 45 1.28 6.35 7.28
CA TYR A 45 0.12 6.49 8.15
C TYR A 45 -1.13 6.03 7.42
N ALA A 46 -1.71 4.92 7.88
CA ALA A 46 -2.79 4.26 7.16
C ALA A 46 -2.41 4.13 5.67
N ASP A 47 -3.28 4.54 4.76
CA ASP A 47 -3.10 4.49 3.30
C ASP A 47 -2.11 5.53 2.75
N ALA A 48 -1.71 6.51 3.56
CA ALA A 48 -0.76 7.53 3.16
C ALA A 48 0.69 7.05 3.33
N VAL A 49 1.48 7.17 2.25
CA VAL A 49 2.92 6.88 2.24
C VAL A 49 3.65 8.07 1.65
N VAL A 50 4.68 8.54 2.37
CA VAL A 50 5.62 9.56 1.89
C VAL A 50 7.00 8.95 1.84
N LEU A 51 7.62 9.01 0.67
CA LEU A 51 8.99 8.55 0.43
C LEU A 51 9.89 9.76 0.25
N HIS A 52 11.00 9.81 1.00
CA HIS A 52 11.93 10.92 0.95
C HIS A 52 13.39 10.49 0.84
N ARG A 53 14.12 11.17 -0.04
CA ARG A 53 15.56 11.04 -0.25
C ARG A 53 16.13 12.39 -0.69
N THR A 54 17.28 12.77 -0.16
CA THR A 54 18.08 13.88 -0.69
C THR A 54 18.74 13.42 -1.99
N VAL A 55 18.58 14.19 -3.06
CA VAL A 55 19.20 13.90 -4.37
C VAL A 55 20.30 14.91 -4.61
N SER A 56 21.54 14.43 -4.74
CA SER A 56 22.73 15.24 -5.00
C SER A 56 23.53 14.78 -6.22
N SER A 57 23.19 13.61 -6.76
CA SER A 57 23.88 12.96 -7.87
C SER A 57 22.91 12.17 -8.76
N GLU A 58 23.38 11.78 -9.95
CA GLU A 58 22.63 10.88 -10.83
C GLU A 58 22.44 9.47 -10.23
N ASP A 59 23.37 9.02 -9.39
CA ASP A 59 23.23 7.76 -8.65
C ASP A 59 22.07 7.84 -7.64
N ASP A 60 21.86 9.00 -7.00
CA ASP A 60 20.72 9.21 -6.10
C ASP A 60 19.39 9.18 -6.88
N CYS A 61 19.36 9.75 -8.09
CA CYS A 61 18.21 9.67 -8.99
C CYS A 61 17.89 8.22 -9.37
N ARG A 62 18.91 7.44 -9.77
CA ARG A 62 18.75 6.02 -10.11
C ARG A 62 18.26 5.22 -8.92
N SER A 63 18.86 5.43 -7.76
CA SER A 63 18.43 4.78 -6.52
C SER A 63 16.98 5.13 -6.16
N LEU A 64 16.55 6.38 -6.41
CA LEU A 64 15.18 6.81 -6.13
C LEU A 64 14.20 6.12 -7.08
N GLN A 65 14.57 6.01 -8.36
CA GLN A 65 13.78 5.27 -9.34
C GLN A 65 13.67 3.79 -8.97
N GLU A 66 14.76 3.14 -8.54
CA GLU A 66 14.73 1.76 -8.05
C GLU A 66 13.77 1.60 -6.86
N ASP A 67 13.77 2.53 -5.90
CA ASP A 67 12.84 2.50 -4.77
C ASP A 67 11.38 2.65 -5.22
N LEU A 68 11.10 3.51 -6.21
CA LEU A 68 9.76 3.66 -6.79
C LEU A 68 9.32 2.39 -7.54
N ASP A 69 10.22 1.78 -8.30
CA ASP A 69 9.95 0.55 -9.04
C ASP A 69 9.67 -0.64 -8.09
N ASN A 70 10.33 -0.67 -6.92
CA ASN A 70 10.13 -1.72 -5.91
C ASN A 70 8.76 -1.65 -5.20
N ILE A 71 8.13 -0.46 -5.15
CA ILE A 71 6.80 -0.26 -4.55
C ILE A 71 5.68 -0.15 -5.58
N ALA A 72 6.02 0.02 -6.87
CA ALA A 72 5.04 0.00 -7.93
C ALA A 72 4.35 -1.38 -8.00
N VAL A 73 3.02 -1.38 -7.92
CA VAL A 73 2.21 -2.58 -8.11
C VAL A 73 2.24 -2.93 -9.59
N ARG A 74 2.71 -4.14 -9.92
CA ARG A 74 2.50 -4.77 -11.23
C ARG A 74 1.12 -5.39 -11.33
#